data_AF-A0A1Y4CWW3-F1
#
_entry.id   AF-A0A1Y4CWW3-F1
#
_cell.length_a   1.000
_cell.length_b   1.000
_cell.length_c   1.000
_cell.angle_alpha   90.00
_cell.angle_beta   90.00
_cell.angle_gamma   90.00
#
_symmetry.space_group_name_H-M   'P 1'
#
loop_
_entity.id
_entity.type
_entity.pdbx_description
1 polymer ?
#
loop_
_entity_poly.entity_id
_entity_poly.type
_entity_poly.pdbx_seq_one_letter_code
_entity_poly.pdbx_strand_id
1 'polypeptide(L)' 'MDICKHFSEIKPEQSYSVSDAARFLGIHRCTIYDYITHTERPLPFFRMQDNQRIQFRGDDLIAYKTAGLPKKGRKRR' A
#
# COMPACT_ATOMS: atom_id res chain seq x y z
N MET A 1 -19.53 3.04 14.86
CA MET A 1 -18.43 3.96 14.51
C MET A 1 -18.14 3.78 13.04
N ASP A 2 -19.07 4.22 12.21
CA ASP A 2 -19.01 4.10 10.76
C ASP A 2 -18.10 5.18 10.21
N ILE A 3 -16.79 4.94 10.30
CA ILE A 3 -15.78 5.71 9.59
C ILE A 3 -15.80 5.21 8.13
N CYS A 4 -16.93 5.40 7.46
CA CYS A 4 -17.11 5.16 6.04
C CYS A 4 -16.35 6.24 5.28
N LYS A 5 -15.03 6.07 5.27
CA LYS A 5 -14.14 6.16 4.11
C LYS A 5 -14.48 7.29 3.14
N HIS A 6 -14.53 8.52 3.64
CA HIS A 6 -14.18 9.65 2.79
C HIS A 6 -12.65 9.67 2.66
N PHE A 7 -12.19 9.94 1.44
CA PHE A 7 -10.80 10.00 0.98
C PHE A 7 -10.18 8.62 0.64
N SER A 8 -9.54 8.44 -0.53
CA SER A 8 -8.73 9.42 -1.24
C SER A 8 -8.59 9.05 -2.73
N GLU A 9 -8.85 10.00 -3.62
CA GLU A 9 -8.27 9.98 -4.97
C GLU A 9 -6.74 9.97 -4.83
N ILE A 10 -6.12 8.83 -5.11
CA ILE A 10 -4.67 8.78 -5.29
C ILE A 10 -4.35 9.39 -6.65
N LYS A 11 -3.41 10.34 -6.66
CA LYS A 11 -2.85 10.90 -7.88
C LYS A 11 -1.62 10.09 -8.28
N PRO A 12 -1.51 9.65 -9.54
CA PRO A 12 -0.41 8.78 -9.97
C PRO A 12 0.97 9.41 -9.76
N GLU A 13 1.06 10.73 -9.92
CA GLU A 13 2.30 11.51 -9.82
C GLU A 13 2.74 11.79 -8.37
N GLN A 14 1.87 11.58 -7.39
CA GLN A 14 2.16 11.90 -6.00
C GLN A 14 2.79 10.72 -5.27
N SER A 15 3.59 11.05 -4.25
CA SER A 15 4.21 10.08 -3.35
C SER A 15 3.42 9.97 -2.05
N TYR A 16 3.26 8.75 -1.55
CA TYR A 16 2.42 8.42 -0.40
C TYR A 16 3.21 7.67 0.66
N SER A 17 2.87 7.91 1.93
CA SER A 17 3.48 7.19 3.05
C SER A 17 2.87 5.80 3.24
N VAL A 18 3.46 4.97 4.11
CA VAL A 18 2.91 3.66 4.51
C VAL A 18 1.47 3.79 5.02
N SER A 19 1.16 4.84 5.79
CA SER A 19 -0.18 5.06 6.34
C SER A 19 -1.20 5.36 5.25
N ASP A 20 -0.82 6.15 4.26
CA ASP A 20 -1.68 6.51 3.13
C ASP A 20 -1.91 5.31 2.22
N ALA A 21 -0.86 4.56 1.91
CA ALA A 21 -0.93 3.32 1.16
C ALA A 21 -1.85 2.30 1.85
N ALA A 22 -1.69 2.10 3.16
CA ALA A 22 -2.54 1.23 3.96
C ALA A 22 -4.02 1.65 3.89
N ARG A 23 -4.30 2.94 4.01
CA ARG A 23 -5.65 3.49 3.90
C ARG A 23 -6.24 3.29 2.50
N PHE A 24 -5.48 3.55 1.45
CA PHE A 24 -5.92 3.41 0.06
C PHE A 24 -6.20 1.95 -0.34
N LEU A 25 -5.33 1.04 0.08
CA LEU A 25 -5.47 -0.40 -0.16
C LEU A 25 -6.49 -1.04 0.79
N GLY A 26 -6.94 -0.33 1.82
CA GLY A 26 -7.93 -0.81 2.78
C GLY A 26 -7.41 -1.92 3.69
N ILE A 27 -6.11 -1.92 3.98
CA ILE A 27 -5.41 -2.94 4.76
C ILE A 27 -4.70 -2.31 5.97
N HIS A 28 -4.32 -3.14 6.94
CA HIS A 28 -3.52 -2.67 8.06
C HIS A 28 -2.08 -2.38 7.65
N ARG A 29 -1.45 -1.37 8.27
CA ARG A 29 -0.06 -0.95 7.99
C ARG A 29 0.97 -2.09 8.03
N CYS A 30 0.76 -3.09 8.89
CA CYS A 30 1.67 -4.25 8.95
C CYS A 30 1.68 -5.05 7.64
N THR A 31 0.54 -5.13 6.95
CA THR A 31 0.40 -5.82 5.66
C THR A 31 1.20 -5.13 4.57
N ILE A 32 1.37 -3.80 4.65
CA ILE A 32 2.21 -3.06 3.69
C ILE A 32 3.67 -3.52 3.81
N TYR A 33 4.20 -3.68 5.03
CA TYR A 33 5.55 -4.19 5.22
C TYR A 33 5.71 -5.64 4.72
N ASP A 34 4.69 -6.49 4.91
CA ASP A 34 4.66 -7.83 4.34
C ASP A 34 4.67 -7.82 2.80
N TYR A 35 3.95 -6.87 2.18
CA TYR A 35 3.90 -6.74 0.72
C TYR A 35 5.20 -6.20 0.15
N ILE A 36 5.87 -5.29 0.85
CA ILE A 36 7.18 -4.78 0.42
C ILE A 36 8.22 -5.92 0.37
N THR A 37 8.19 -6.84 1.33
CA THR A 37 9.13 -7.96 1.42
C THR A 37 8.63 -9.22 0.70
N HIS A 38 7.53 -9.12 -0.06
CA HIS A 38 6.92 -10.27 -0.71
C HIS A 38 7.76 -10.74 -1.90
N THR A 39 7.94 -12.06 -2.02
CA THR A 39 8.85 -12.67 -3.02
C THR A 39 8.27 -12.71 -4.42
N GLU A 40 6.97 -12.94 -4.57
CA GLU A 40 6.32 -13.10 -5.88
C GLU A 40 5.84 -11.78 -6.47
N ARG A 41 5.26 -10.92 -5.63
CA ARG A 41 4.68 -9.62 -6.02
C ARG A 41 4.99 -8.56 -4.96
N PRO A 42 6.24 -8.08 -4.89
CA PRO A 42 6.59 -7.02 -3.96
C PRO A 42 5.85 -5.73 -4.32
N LEU A 43 5.40 -4.99 -3.30
CA LEU A 43 4.85 -3.65 -3.50
C LEU A 43 6.02 -2.67 -3.77
N PRO A 44 6.08 -2.01 -4.95
CA PRO A 44 7.18 -1.11 -5.26
C PRO A 44 7.23 0.06 -4.28
N PHE A 45 8.41 0.31 -3.72
CA PHE A 45 8.63 1.42 -2.79
C PHE A 45 9.99 2.05 -3.07
N PHE A 46 10.14 3.30 -2.66
CA PHE A 46 11.40 4.01 -2.66
C PHE A 46 11.63 4.66 -1.31
N ARG A 47 12.89 4.94 -0.99
CA ARG A 47 13.26 5.65 0.24
C ARG A 47 13.63 7.08 -0.13
N MET A 48 13.03 8.06 0.55
CA MET A 48 13.51 9.44 0.42
C MET A 48 14.88 9.59 1.07
N GLN A 49 15.79 10.29 0.39
CA GLN A 49 17.18 10.47 0.82
C GLN A 49 17.27 11.20 2.18
N ASP A 50 16.36 12.15 2.45
CA ASP A 50 16.41 12.94 3.68
C ASP A 50 16.23 12.12 4.96
N ASN A 51 15.24 11.23 4.99
CA ASN A 51 14.80 10.58 6.24
C ASN A 51 14.72 9.05 6.13
N GLN A 52 15.20 8.47 5.03
CA GLN A 52 15.02 7.05 4.68
C GLN A 52 13.58 6.52 4.77
N ARG A 53 12.59 7.42 4.77
CA ARG A 53 11.18 7.08 4.92
C ARG A 53 10.72 6.36 3.65
N ILE A 54 10.06 5.23 3.87
CA ILE A 54 9.42 4.46 2.80
C ILE A 54 8.28 5.28 2.22
N GLN A 55 8.30 5.43 0.90
CA GLN A 55 7.27 6.05 0.11
C GLN A 55 6.89 5.19 -1.09
N PHE A 56 5.67 5.39 -1.57
CA PHE A 56 5.06 4.67 -2.69
C PHE A 56 4.59 5.69 -3.72
N ARG A 57 4.76 5.41 -5.02
CA ARG A 57 4.11 6.25 -6.02
C ARG A 57 2.63 5.92 -6.08
N GLY A 58 1.82 6.92 -6.38
CA GLY A 58 0.39 6.72 -6.58
C GLY A 58 0.09 5.73 -7.70
N ASP A 59 0.86 5.80 -8.80
CA ASP A 59 0.68 4.90 -9.93
C ASP A 59 0.91 3.44 -9.53
N ASP A 60 1.99 3.18 -8.78
CA ASP A 60 2.29 1.84 -8.24
C ASP A 60 1.15 1.34 -7.33
N LEU A 61 0.62 2.20 -6.45
CA LEU A 61 -0.50 1.84 -5.57
C LEU A 61 -1.77 1.52 -6.35
N ILE A 62 -2.08 2.30 -7.39
CA ILE A 62 -3.23 2.07 -8.28
C ILE A 62 -3.05 0.75 -9.01
N ALA A 63 -1.92 0.56 -9.69
CA ALA A 63 -1.59 -0.66 -10.42
C ALA A 63 -1.63 -1.90 -9.52
N TYR A 64 -1.14 -1.79 -8.29
CA TYR A 64 -1.16 -2.90 -7.33
C TYR A 64 -2.57 -3.22 -6.84
N LYS A 65 -3.41 -2.21 -6.66
CA LYS A 65 -4.82 -2.39 -6.29
C LYS A 65 -5.62 -3.00 -7.43
N THR A 66 -5.39 -2.59 -8.67
CA THR A 66 -6.07 -3.12 -9.87
C THR A 66 -5.59 -4.52 -10.24
N ALA A 67 -4.30 -4.84 -10.07
CA ALA A 67 -3.74 -6.17 -10.27
C ALA A 67 -4.23 -7.22 -9.25
N GLY A 68 -4.92 -6.76 -8.20
CA GLY A 68 -5.42 -7.59 -7.12
C GLY A 68 -4.39 -7.77 -6.01
N LEU A 69 -4.80 -7.47 -4.78
CA LEU A 69 -3.95 -7.62 -3.60
C LEU A 69 -3.58 -9.09 -3.39
N PRO A 70 -2.31 -9.43 -3.09
CA PRO A 70 -1.92 -10.78 -2.72
C PRO A 70 -2.75 -11.22 -1.52
N LYS A 71 -3.66 -12.18 -1.73
CA LYS A 71 -4.43 -12.75 -0.63
C LYS A 71 -3.48 -13.64 0.18
N LYS A 72 -2.86 -13.08 1.22
CA LYS A 72 -2.23 -13.88 2.28
C LYS A 72 -3.35 -14.77 2.83
N GLY A 73 -3.32 -16.05 2.45
CA GLY A 73 -4.44 -16.96 2.63
C GLY A 73 -5.00 -16.82 4.04
N ARG A 74 -6.27 -16.45 4.16
CA ARG A 74 -6.98 -16.51 5.45
C ARG A 74 -6.82 -17.95 5.91
N LYS A 75 -6.06 -18.19 6.99
CA LYS A 75 -5.90 -19.52 7.58
C LYS A 75 -7.30 -20.10 7.72
N ARG A 76 -7.66 -21.08 6.89
CA ARG A 76 -8.86 -21.87 7.08
C ARG A 76 -8.55 -22.74 8.29
N ARG A 77 -9.09 -22.35 9.45
CA ARG A 77 -9.27 -23.27 10.57
C ARG A 77 -10.50 -24.11 10.29
#